data_AF-A0A061N7G9-F1
#
_entry.id   AF-A0A061N7G9-F1
#
_cell.length_a   1.000
_cell.length_b   1.000
_cell.length_c   1.000
_cell.angle_alpha   90.00
_cell.angle_beta   90.00
_cell.angle_gamma   90.00
#
_symmetry.space_group_name_H-M   'P 1'
#
loop_
_entity.id
_entity.type
_entity.pdbx_description
1 polymer ?
#
loop_
_entity_poly.entity_id
_entity_poly.type
_entity_poly.pdbx_seq_one_letter_code
_entity_poly.pdbx_strand_id
1 'polypeptide(L)'
;MTETNHVPLKTLQKYEKVWPNTTILDYLNQCVENSPSKEAVIDGRSRYTYSELYKKVERVALGCITMAFEKAMSLVFNYQIGMNL
;
A
#
# COMPACT_ATOMS: atom_id res chain seq x y z
N MET A 1 16.59 16.47 -23.11
CA MET A 1 17.33 16.53 -21.84
C MET A 1 16.31 16.34 -20.73
N THR A 2 16.14 15.11 -20.25
CA THR A 2 15.30 14.83 -19.07
C THR A 2 16.24 14.58 -17.91
N GLU A 3 16.38 15.57 -17.04
CA GLU A 3 17.06 15.39 -15.75
C GLU A 3 16.29 14.33 -14.97
N THR A 4 16.87 13.15 -14.84
CA THR A 4 16.40 12.14 -13.92
C THR A 4 16.66 12.64 -12.51
N ASN A 5 15.60 12.77 -11.71
CA ASN A 5 15.63 13.10 -10.29
C ASN A 5 16.34 11.97 -9.49
N HIS A 6 17.64 11.76 -9.72
CA HIS A 6 18.44 10.83 -8.95
C HIS A 6 18.79 11.47 -7.61
N VAL A 7 18.07 11.07 -6.56
CA VAL A 7 18.49 11.34 -5.18
C VAL A 7 19.84 10.64 -4.97
N PRO A 8 20.90 11.36 -4.56
CA PRO A 8 22.23 10.77 -4.43
C PRO A 8 22.22 9.64 -3.39
N LEU A 9 22.80 8.48 -3.75
CA LEU A 9 22.80 7.25 -2.95
C LEU A 9 23.28 7.44 -1.50
N LYS A 10 24.21 8.38 -1.29
CA LYS A 10 24.76 8.74 0.03
C LYS A 10 23.69 9.21 1.02
N THR A 11 22.59 9.79 0.54
CA THR A 11 21.48 10.30 1.35
C THR A 11 20.52 9.19 1.81
N LEU A 12 20.42 8.09 1.05
CA LEU A 12 19.52 6.96 1.34
C LEU A 12 20.11 6.04 2.42
N GLN A 13 21.43 5.87 2.46
CA GLN A 13 22.14 5.04 3.46
C GLN A 13 21.86 5.46 4.91
N LYS A 14 21.62 6.76 5.16
CA LYS A 14 21.27 7.28 6.49
C LYS A 14 19.92 6.76 7.00
N TYR A 15 19.00 6.45 6.09
CA TYR A 15 17.63 6.04 6.40
C TYR A 15 17.38 4.57 6.14
N GLU A 16 18.36 3.79 5.67
CA GLU A 16 18.19 2.37 5.35
C GLU A 16 17.68 1.54 6.54
N LYS A 17 18.03 1.94 7.77
CA LYS A 17 17.50 1.33 9.01
C LYS A 17 16.09 1.78 9.39
N VAL A 18 15.64 2.93 8.88
CA VAL A 18 14.35 3.57 9.19
C VAL A 18 13.31 3.28 8.10
N TRP A 19 13.78 3.20 6.86
CA TRP A 19 13.06 2.86 5.65
C TRP A 19 13.77 1.65 5.04
N PRO A 20 13.53 0.45 5.58
CA PRO A 20 13.86 -0.75 4.82
C PRO A 20 13.21 -0.59 3.44
N ASN A 21 13.92 -1.01 2.39
CA ASN A 21 13.48 -0.91 1.00
C ASN A 21 12.31 -1.88 0.72
N THR A 22 11.25 -1.72 1.51
CA THR A 22 10.05 -2.54 1.61
C THR A 22 8.88 -1.61 1.36
N THR A 23 8.02 -2.01 0.44
CA THR A 23 6.78 -1.31 0.13
C THR A 23 5.69 -1.67 1.13
N ILE A 24 4.62 -0.88 1.16
CA ILE A 24 3.41 -1.20 1.94
C ILE A 24 2.82 -2.57 1.55
N LEU A 25 3.00 -3.00 0.29
CA LEU A 25 2.57 -4.30 -0.19
C LEU A 25 3.43 -5.42 0.39
N ASP A 26 4.74 -5.21 0.53
CA ASP A 26 5.63 -6.19 1.15
C ASP A 26 5.24 -6.43 2.61
N TYR A 27 4.89 -5.38 3.35
CA TYR A 27 4.35 -5.50 4.70
C TYR A 27 3.02 -6.26 4.72
N LEU A 28 2.10 -5.95 3.81
CA LEU A 28 0.82 -6.65 3.73
C LEU A 28 1.02 -8.14 3.42
N ASN A 29 1.88 -8.47 2.46
CA ASN A 29 2.22 -9.86 2.11
C ASN A 29 2.79 -10.60 3.31
N GLN A 30 3.74 -10.00 4.03
CA GLN A 30 4.30 -10.59 5.23
C GLN A 30 3.24 -10.84 6.31
N CYS A 31 2.27 -9.94 6.49
CA CYS A 31 1.18 -10.14 7.44
C CYS A 31 0.24 -11.28 7.01
N VAL A 32 -0.06 -11.40 5.71
CA VAL A 32 -0.89 -12.48 5.15
C VAL A 32 -0.20 -13.82 5.33
N GLU A 33 1.11 -13.91 5.09
CA GLU A 33 1.88 -15.15 5.24
C GLU A 33 1.95 -15.62 6.69
N ASN A 34 2.24 -14.70 7.62
CA ASN A 34 2.50 -15.06 9.01
C ASN A 34 1.22 -15.15 9.86
N SER A 35 0.15 -14.45 9.50
CA SER A 35 -1.06 -14.35 10.31
C SER A 35 -2.31 -14.07 9.47
N PRO A 36 -2.68 -14.96 8.54
CA PRO A 36 -3.73 -14.69 7.54
C PRO A 36 -5.11 -14.41 8.15
N SER A 37 -5.42 -15.03 9.28
CA SER A 37 -6.71 -14.94 9.99
C SER A 37 -6.77 -13.82 11.03
N LYS A 38 -5.67 -13.09 11.25
CA LYS A 38 -5.65 -11.97 12.20
C LYS A 38 -6.39 -10.78 11.61
N GLU A 39 -7.21 -10.12 12.43
CA GLU A 39 -7.92 -8.89 12.04
C GLU A 39 -6.91 -7.78 11.70
N ALA A 40 -7.03 -7.25 10.48
CA ALA A 40 -6.19 -6.19 9.94
C ALA A 40 -6.90 -4.83 9.97
N VAL A 41 -8.22 -4.83 9.73
CA VAL A 41 -9.06 -3.63 9.72
C VAL A 41 -10.30 -3.91 10.54
N ILE A 42 -10.59 -2.99 11.45
CA ILE A 42 -11.84 -2.95 12.21
C ILE A 42 -12.45 -1.58 11.95
N ASP A 43 -13.58 -1.57 11.26
CA ASP A 43 -14.45 -0.41 11.08
C ASP A 43 -15.80 -0.71 11.75
N GLY A 44 -16.59 0.32 12.05
CA GLY A 44 -17.87 0.19 12.73
C GLY A 44 -18.89 -0.74 12.06
N ARG A 45 -18.69 -1.06 10.76
CA ARG A 45 -19.56 -1.95 9.97
C ARG A 45 -18.86 -3.15 9.36
N SER A 46 -17.54 -3.25 9.47
CA SER A 46 -16.80 -4.31 8.78
C SER A 46 -15.52 -4.65 9.50
N ARG A 47 -15.21 -5.95 9.54
CA ARG A 47 -13.95 -6.49 10.02
C ARG A 47 -13.34 -7.29 8.88
N TYR A 48 -12.05 -7.10 8.65
CA TYR A 48 -11.31 -7.84 7.65
C TYR A 48 -10.05 -8.41 8.25
N THR A 49 -9.83 -9.69 8.03
CA THR A 49 -8.55 -10.35 8.26
C THR A 49 -7.53 -9.92 7.22
N TYR A 50 -6.23 -10.16 7.46
CA TYR A 50 -5.18 -9.86 6.48
C TYR A 50 -5.43 -10.54 5.13
N SER A 51 -5.89 -11.80 5.13
CA SER A 51 -6.20 -12.51 3.88
C SER A 51 -7.38 -11.89 3.11
N GLU A 52 -8.42 -11.45 3.81
CA GLU A 52 -9.58 -10.81 3.18
C GLU A 52 -9.25 -9.41 2.65
N LEU A 53 -8.43 -8.65 3.40
CA LEU A 53 -7.94 -7.35 2.96
C LEU A 53 -7.09 -7.49 1.69
N TYR A 54 -6.17 -8.45 1.66
CA TYR A 54 -5.32 -8.72 0.49
C TYR A 54 -6.15 -9.00 -0.77
N LYS A 55 -7.16 -9.89 -0.67
CA LYS A 55 -8.07 -10.19 -1.79
C LYS A 55 -8.82 -8.95 -2.30
N LYS A 56 -9.18 -8.02 -1.42
CA LYS A 56 -9.81 -6.75 -1.84
C LYS A 56 -8.83 -5.85 -2.58
N VAL A 57 -7.60 -5.72 -2.05
CA VAL A 57 -6.54 -4.93 -2.69
C VAL A 57 -6.20 -5.48 -4.06
N GLU A 58 -6.04 -6.81 -4.20
CA GLU A 58 -5.76 -7.47 -5.47
C GLU A 58 -6.87 -7.21 -6.50
N ARG A 59 -8.14 -7.32 -6.10
CA ARG A 59 -9.28 -6.99 -6.97
C ARG A 59 -9.28 -5.54 -7.43
N VAL A 60 -8.96 -4.60 -6.54
CA VAL A 60 -8.87 -3.18 -6.89
C VAL A 60 -7.69 -2.95 -7.84
N ALA A 61 -6.54 -3.55 -7.58
CA ALA A 61 -5.36 -3.45 -8.43
C ALA A 61 -5.64 -3.96 -9.85
N LEU A 62 -6.28 -5.13 -9.99
CA LEU A 62 -6.72 -5.66 -11.28
C LEU A 62 -7.70 -4.70 -11.98
N GLY A 63 -8.68 -4.15 -11.24
CA GLY A 63 -9.59 -3.15 -11.78
C GLY A 63 -8.88 -1.90 -12.27
N CYS A 64 -7.93 -1.38 -11.50
CA CYS A 64 -7.11 -0.22 -11.86
C CYS A 64 -6.27 -0.49 -13.11
N ILE A 65 -5.65 -1.67 -13.24
CA ILE A 65 -4.90 -2.07 -14.42
C ILE A 65 -5.82 -2.04 -15.64
N THR A 66 -6.98 -2.70 -15.56
CA THR A 66 -7.96 -2.74 -16.67
C THR A 66 -8.42 -1.34 -17.09
N MET A 67 -8.69 -0.45 -16.14
CA MET A 67 -9.10 0.94 -16.44
C MET A 67 -7.94 1.80 -16.98
N ALA A 68 -6.71 1.58 -16.50
CA ALA A 68 -5.54 2.35 -16.92
C ALA A 68 -5.13 2.07 -18.37
N PHE A 69 -5.44 0.88 -18.91
CA PHE A 69 -5.29 0.59 -20.33
C PHE A 69 -6.25 1.42 -21.21
N GLU A 70 -7.34 1.96 -20.66
CA GLU A 70 -8.29 2.80 -21.40
C GLU A 70 -8.04 4.31 -21.22
N LYS A 71 -7.36 4.73 -20.13
CA LYS A 71 -7.07 6.15 -19.85
C LYS A 71 -5.88 6.29 -18.89
N ALA A 72 -4.91 7.13 -19.22
CA ALA A 72 -3.85 7.53 -18.30
C ALA A 72 -4.44 8.25 -17.07
N MET A 73 -4.70 7.51 -15.98
CA MET A 73 -5.43 8.00 -14.81
C MET A 73 -4.49 8.31 -13.65
N SER A 74 -4.60 9.50 -13.08
CA SER A 74 -4.08 9.86 -11.76
C SER A 74 -5.16 9.60 -10.71
N LEU A 75 -4.85 8.79 -9.69
CA LEU A 75 -5.75 8.50 -8.57
C LEU A 75 -5.34 9.35 -7.36
N VAL A 76 -6.26 10.17 -6.86
CA VAL A 76 -6.09 10.93 -5.61
C VAL A 76 -6.91 10.24 -4.53
N PHE A 77 -6.23 9.69 -3.53
CA PHE A 77 -6.88 9.14 -2.33
C PHE A 77 -6.99 10.22 -1.26
N ASN A 78 -8.20 10.65 -0.92
CA ASN A 78 -8.46 11.47 0.26
C ASN A 78 -8.77 10.53 1.45
N TYR A 79 -7.86 10.44 2.41
CA TYR A 79 -8.08 9.75 3.68
C TYR A 79 -8.37 10.77 4.78
N GLN A 80 -9.56 10.69 5.39
CA GLN A 80 -9.90 11.45 6.58
C GLN A 80 -9.91 10.49 7.77
N ILE A 81 -8.83 10.47 8.55
CA ILE A 81 -8.77 9.69 9.78
C ILE A 81 -9.56 10.45 10.84
N GLY A 82 -10.77 9.98 11.13
CA GLY A 82 -11.53 10.42 12.29
C GLY A 82 -10.93 9.83 13.56
N MET A 83 -10.11 10.60 14.27
CA MET A 83 -9.77 10.32 15.66
C MET A 83 -10.94 10.77 16.53
N ASN A 84 -11.71 9.82 17.07
CA ASN A 84 -12.46 10.06 18.30
C ASN A 84 -11.49 9.81 19.47
N LEU A 85 -11.13 10.90 20.15
CA LEU A 85 -10.54 10.87 21.49
C LEU A 85 -11.65 10.73 22.53
#